data_AF-A0A645GFM9-F1
#
_entry.id   AF-A0A645GFM9-F1
#
_cell.length_a   1.000
_cell.length_b   1.000
_cell.length_c   1.000
_cell.angle_alpha   90.00
_cell.angle_beta   90.00
_cell.angle_gamma   90.00
#
_symmetry.space_group_name_H-M   'P 1'
#
loop_
_entity.id
_entity.type
_entity.pdbx_description
1 polymer ?
#
loop_
_entity_poly.entity_id
_entity_poly.type
_entity_poly.pdbx_seq_one_letter_code
_entity_poly.pdbx_strand_id
1 'polypeptide(L)' 'MLDENIRLYIARKLSFHSQHTDDDEFLRVVLIPLKTLVEQVLSGEICDGKTQAAILKTWFLEQNR' A
#
# COMPACT_ATOMS: atom_id res chain seq x y z
N MET A 1 -1.92 20.51 16.70
CA MET A 1 -0.89 19.45 16.66
C MET A 1 -1.41 18.36 15.74
N LEU A 2 -0.56 17.78 14.89
CA LEU A 2 -0.84 16.51 14.20
C LEU A 2 -0.10 15.42 14.96
N ASP A 3 -0.81 14.69 15.82
CA ASP A 3 -0.26 13.62 16.66
C ASP A 3 -0.56 12.21 16.10
N GLU A 4 -0.90 12.14 14.81
CA GLU A 4 -1.26 10.90 14.13
C GLU A 4 -0.08 9.93 14.08
N ASN A 5 -0.33 8.66 14.46
CA ASN A 5 0.66 7.59 14.41
C ASN A 5 0.20 6.48 13.47
N ILE A 6 0.84 6.36 12.32
CA ILE A 6 0.55 5.32 11.32
C ILE A 6 1.61 4.22 11.38
N ARG A 7 1.17 2.97 11.57
CA ARG A 7 2.04 1.80 11.59
C ARG A 7 1.91 1.04 10.28
N LEU A 8 3.05 0.68 9.69
CA LEU A 8 3.11 -0.02 8.41
C LEU A 8 3.33 -1.53 8.62
N TYR A 9 2.49 -2.34 7.98
CA TYR A 9 2.54 -3.80 8.00
C TYR A 9 2.61 -4.36 6.57
N ILE A 10 3.23 -5.53 6.40
CA ILE A 10 3.24 -6.28 5.13
C ILE A 10 2.50 -7.59 5.35
N ALA A 11 1.34 -7.74 4.71
CA ALA A 11 0.56 -8.97 4.77
C ALA A 11 1.10 -10.00 3.78
N ARG A 12 1.14 -11.28 4.19
CA ARG A 12 1.70 -12.39 3.41
C ARG A 12 0.82 -13.62 3.53
N LYS A 13 0.89 -14.53 2.56
CA LYS A 13 0.09 -15.76 2.51
C LYS A 13 -1.41 -15.46 2.59
N LEU A 14 -1.87 -14.55 1.72
CA LEU A 14 -3.25 -14.10 1.66
C LEU A 14 -4.17 -15.15 1.03
N SER A 15 -5.40 -15.20 1.48
CA SER A 15 -6.53 -15.90 0.85
C SER A 15 -7.62 -14.90 0.50
N PHE A 16 -8.32 -15.13 -0.61
CA PHE A 16 -9.41 -14.26 -1.03
C PHE A 16 -10.67 -14.50 -0.19
N HIS A 17 -11.42 -13.42 0.06
CA HIS A 17 -12.72 -13.42 0.73
C HIS A 17 -13.62 -12.34 0.13
N SER A 18 -14.91 -12.37 0.49
CA SER A 18 -15.84 -11.29 0.16
C SER A 18 -15.46 -10.01 0.89
N GLN A 19 -15.70 -8.89 0.23
CA GLN A 19 -15.53 -7.56 0.82
C GLN A 19 -16.61 -7.29 1.86
N HIS A 20 -16.23 -6.61 2.95
CA HIS A 20 -17.12 -6.21 4.04
C HIS A 20 -16.75 -4.78 4.44
N THR A 21 -17.17 -3.81 3.63
CA THR A 21 -16.95 -2.37 3.83
C THR A 21 -18.07 -1.75 4.64
N ASP A 22 -17.79 -0.60 5.25
CA ASP A 22 -18.82 0.23 5.87
C ASP A 22 -19.73 0.86 4.80
N ASP A 23 -20.94 1.29 5.19
CA ASP A 23 -21.97 1.78 4.27
C ASP A 23 -21.54 3.04 3.48
N ASP A 24 -20.60 3.81 4.01
CA ASP A 24 -20.04 5.02 3.42
C ASP A 24 -18.66 4.81 2.77
N GLU A 25 -18.16 3.57 2.74
CA GLU A 25 -16.84 3.24 2.18
C GLU A 25 -16.93 2.61 0.79
N PHE A 26 -16.39 3.31 -0.22
CA PHE A 26 -16.34 2.86 -1.60
C PHE A 26 -14.90 2.49 -2.00
N LEU A 27 -14.60 1.20 -2.14
CA LEU A 27 -13.27 0.72 -2.54
C LEU A 27 -13.31 -0.07 -3.85
N ARG A 28 -12.25 0.09 -4.66
CA ARG A 28 -11.94 -0.77 -5.80
C ARG A 28 -10.64 -1.51 -5.56
N VAL A 29 -10.71 -2.82 -5.37
CA VAL A 29 -9.52 -3.66 -5.22
C VAL A 29 -8.91 -3.93 -6.59
N VAL A 30 -7.60 -3.69 -6.72
CA VAL A 30 -6.82 -3.97 -7.92
C VAL A 30 -5.53 -4.69 -7.55
N LEU A 31 -5.02 -5.52 -8.46
CA LEU A 31 -3.71 -6.14 -8.35
C LEU A 31 -2.74 -5.37 -9.24
N ILE A 32 -1.68 -4.83 -8.64
CA ILE A 32 -0.64 -4.08 -9.34
C ILE A 32 0.71 -4.71 -8.99
N PRO A 33 1.59 -4.97 -9.97
CA PRO A 33 2.95 -5.43 -9.68
C PRO A 33 3.70 -4.43 -8.79
N LEU A 34 4.44 -4.92 -7.79
CA LEU A 34 5.16 -4.06 -6.85
C LEU A 34 6.14 -3.10 -7.55
N LYS A 35 6.83 -3.55 -8.61
CA LYS A 35 7.74 -2.72 -9.40
C LYS A 35 7.01 -1.53 -10.05
N THR A 36 5.81 -1.77 -10.60
CA THR A 36 4.97 -0.71 -11.18
C THR A 36 4.58 0.31 -10.11
N LEU A 37 4.18 -0.14 -8.91
CA LEU A 37 3.89 0.76 -7.80
C LEU A 37 5.09 1.64 -7.42
N VAL A 38 6.30 1.08 -7.41
CA VAL A 38 7.54 1.86 -7.16
C VAL A 38 7.75 2.92 -8.24
N GLU A 39 7.58 2.57 -9.52
CA GLU A 39 7.68 3.51 -10.64
C GLU A 39 6.62 4.64 -10.54
N GLN A 40 5.40 4.31 -10.11
CA GLN A 40 4.33 5.29 -9.88
C GLN A 40 4.60 6.22 -8.71
N VAL A 41 5.28 5.73 -7.66
CA VAL A 41 5.78 6.59 -6.57
C VAL A 41 6.87 7.53 -7.08
N LEU A 42 7.85 7.01 -7.81
CA LEU A 42 9.01 7.80 -8.29
C LEU A 42 8.64 8.82 -9.37
N SER A 43 7.58 8.56 -10.14
CA SER A 43 7.05 9.49 -11.14
C SER A 43 6.08 10.53 -10.54
N GLY A 44 5.68 10.37 -9.27
CA GLY A 44 4.74 11.27 -8.62
C GLY A 44 3.27 11.01 -8.97
N GLU A 45 2.93 9.89 -9.60
CA GLU A 45 1.53 9.49 -9.81
C GLU A 45 0.85 9.14 -8.48
N ILE A 46 1.58 8.46 -7.58
CA ILE A 46 1.12 8.17 -6.21
C ILE A 46 1.67 9.25 -5.29
N CYS A 47 0.83 10.21 -4.88
CA CYS A 47 1.22 11.32 -4.01
C CYS A 47 0.98 11.09 -2.51
N ASP A 48 0.21 10.07 -2.12
CA ASP A 48 -0.14 9.82 -0.72
C ASP A 48 1.07 9.30 0.08
N GLY A 49 1.50 10.05 1.10
CA GLY A 49 2.76 9.80 1.80
C GLY A 49 2.84 8.45 2.52
N LYS A 50 1.74 7.98 3.14
CA LYS A 50 1.70 6.66 3.80
C LYS A 50 1.78 5.52 2.77
N THR A 51 1.13 5.69 1.63
CA THR A 51 1.22 4.74 0.51
C THR A 51 2.64 4.70 -0.07
N GLN A 52 3.25 5.85 -0.33
CA GLN A 52 4.65 5.92 -0.79
C GLN A 52 5.61 5.23 0.20
N ALA A 53 5.50 5.53 1.50
CA ALA A 53 6.34 4.94 2.53
C ALA A 53 6.16 3.41 2.61
N ALA A 54 4.92 2.92 2.52
CA ALA A 54 4.64 1.48 2.53
C ALA A 54 5.25 0.76 1.32
N ILE A 55 5.07 1.30 0.11
CA ILE A 55 5.56 0.72 -1.14
C ILE A 55 7.09 0.66 -1.14
N LEU A 56 7.77 1.79 -0.85
CA LEU A 56 9.23 1.86 -0.90
C LEU A 56 9.89 1.01 0.20
N LYS A 57 9.33 0.99 1.41
CA LYS A 57 9.81 0.10 2.48
C LYS A 57 9.64 -1.37 2.11
N THR A 58 8.50 -1.73 1.51
CA THR A 58 8.26 -3.10 1.04
C THR A 58 9.25 -3.48 -0.04
N TRP A 59 9.46 -2.62 -1.05
CA TRP A 59 10.45 -2.83 -2.10
C TRP A 59 11.85 -3.08 -1.52
N PHE A 60 12.32 -2.21 -0.63
CA PHE A 60 13.61 -2.38 0.02
C PHE A 60 13.72 -3.73 0.75
N LEU A 61 12.71 -4.13 1.51
CA LEU A 61 12.72 -5.41 2.24
C LEU A 61 12.68 -6.64 1.33
N GLU A 62 12.00 -6.58 0.17
CA GLU A 62 11.97 -7.69 -0.79
C GLU A 62 13.28 -7.82 -1.58
N GLN A 63 14.01 -6.73 -1.82
CA GLN A 63 15.33 -6.79 -2.48
C GLN A 63 16.46 -7.25 -1.55
N ASN A 64 16.30 -7.10 -0.24
CA ASN A 64 17.30 -7.48 0.77
C ASN A 64 16.96 -8.83 1.46
N ARG A 65 16.16 -9.66 0.80
CA ARG A 65 15.88 -11.05 1.18
C ARG A 65 16.73 -12.00 0.36
#